data_AF-G1BIW6-F1
#
_entry.id   AF-G1BIW6-F1
#
_cell.length_a   1.000
_cell.length_b   1.000
_cell.length_c   1.000
_cell.angle_alpha   90.00
_cell.angle_beta   90.00
_cell.angle_gamma   90.00
#
_symmetry.space_group_name_H-M   'P 1'
#
loop_
_entity.id
_entity.type
_entity.pdbx_description
1 polymer ?
#
loop_
_entity_poly.entity_id
_entity_poly.type
_entity_poly.pdbx_seq_one_letter_code
_entity_poly.pdbx_strand_id
1 'polypeptide(L)' 'VPYVLETIRLLVNEQLNVPLIGFSGAPFTLASYMIEGGPSKNYNKTKAFMHSMPQAWQMLMDKLAVMIIVYAK' A
#
# COMPACT_ATOMS: atom_id res chain seq x y z
N VAL A 1 7.99 -5.67 9.25
CA VAL A 1 8.87 -4.56 8.79
C VAL A 1 9.49 -3.89 10.00
N PRO A 2 10.50 -4.51 10.65
CA PRO A 2 10.99 -4.05 11.95
C PRO A 2 11.53 -2.61 11.91
N TYR A 3 12.26 -2.27 10.85
CA TYR A 3 12.94 -0.98 10.72
C TYR A 3 12.00 0.23 10.60
N VAL A 4 10.81 0.09 9.99
CA VAL A 4 9.86 1.21 9.88
C VAL A 4 9.30 1.59 11.25
N LEU A 5 8.83 0.60 12.02
CA LEU A 5 8.29 0.83 13.36
C LEU A 5 9.36 1.36 14.32
N GLU A 6 10.59 0.86 14.21
CA GLU A 6 11.73 1.36 14.96
C GLU A 6 12.03 2.83 14.61
N THR A 7 12.04 3.17 13.33
CA THR A 7 12.25 4.55 12.86
C THR A 7 11.15 5.48 13.36
N ILE A 8 9.88 5.06 13.30
CA ILE A 8 8.74 5.83 13.83
C ILE A 8 8.94 6.08 15.34
N ARG A 9 9.32 5.07 16.12
CA ARG A 9 9.57 5.21 17.56
C ARG A 9 10.69 6.20 17.85
N LEU A 10 11.81 6.10 17.14
CA LEU A 10 12.95 7.01 17.32
C LEU A 10 12.56 8.46 16.99
N LEU A 11 11.86 8.68 15.87
CA LEU A 11 11.43 10.01 15.47
C LEU A 11 10.48 10.66 16.50
N VAL A 12 9.49 9.90 16.98
CA VAL A 12 8.48 10.40 17.92
C VAL A 12 9.07 10.67 19.31
N ASN A 13 9.98 9.82 19.79
CA ASN A 13 10.48 9.92 21.16
C ASN A 13 11.66 10.89 21.30
N GLU A 14 12.49 11.03 20.25
CA GLU A 14 13.82 11.64 20.41
C GLU A 14 14.12 12.80 19.46
N GLN A 15 13.39 12.95 18.34
CA GLN A 15 13.81 13.89 17.28
C GLN A 15 12.80 14.96 16.91
N LEU A 16 11.50 14.65 16.91
CA LEU A 16 10.49 15.57 16.43
C LEU A 16 9.86 16.37 17.57
N ASN A 17 9.69 17.67 17.33
CA ASN A 17 8.92 18.58 18.17
C ASN A 17 7.54 18.91 17.56
N VAL A 18 7.15 18.21 16.49
CA VAL A 18 5.88 18.34 15.77
C VAL A 18 5.26 16.95 15.55
N PRO A 19 3.93 16.86 15.31
CA PRO A 19 3.28 15.59 15.03
C PRO A 19 3.86 14.88 13.80
N LEU A 20 4.03 13.56 13.89
CA LEU A 20 4.45 12.70 12.79
C LEU A 20 3.23 12.12 12.08
N ILE A 21 3.22 12.19 10.74
CA ILE A 21 2.17 11.57 9.91
C ILE A 21 2.70 10.26 9.34
N GLY A 22 2.10 9.15 9.75
CA GLY A 22 2.27 7.85 9.08
C GLY A 22 1.40 7.78 7.81
N PHE A 23 1.85 7.06 6.78
CA PHE A 23 1.10 6.90 5.54
C PHE A 23 1.29 5.51 4.95
N SER A 24 0.34 5.12 4.08
CA SER A 24 0.40 3.92 3.25
C SER A 24 -0.32 4.16 1.93
N GLY A 25 0.02 3.38 0.91
CA GLY A 25 -0.68 3.41 -0.38
C GLY A 25 -2.04 2.73 -0.30
N ALA A 26 -3.04 3.23 -1.03
CA ALA A 26 -4.33 2.58 -1.14
C ALA A 26 -4.22 1.22 -1.89
N PRO A 27 -5.13 0.25 -1.65
CA PRO A 27 -5.08 -1.08 -2.27
C PRO A 27 -4.95 -1.04 -3.81
N PHE A 28 -5.76 -0.20 -4.47
CA PHE A 28 -5.71 -0.05 -5.92
C PHE A 28 -4.33 0.44 -6.40
N THR A 29 -3.78 1.46 -5.75
CA THR A 29 -2.48 2.03 -6.11
C THR A 29 -1.38 0.98 -5.96
N LEU A 30 -1.33 0.27 -4.83
CA LEU A 30 -0.34 -0.80 -4.63
C LEU A 30 -0.48 -1.92 -5.67
N ALA A 31 -1.71 -2.38 -5.92
CA ALA A 31 -1.96 -3.39 -6.95
C ALA A 31 -1.53 -2.93 -8.34
N SER A 32 -1.76 -1.66 -8.69
CA SER A 32 -1.35 -1.12 -9.99
C SER A 32 0.17 -1.15 -10.16
N TYR A 33 0.95 -0.81 -9.13
CA TYR A 33 2.41 -0.95 -9.18
C TYR A 33 2.85 -2.41 -9.33
N MET A 34 2.20 -3.33 -8.61
CA MET A 34 2.50 -4.76 -8.67
C MET A 34 2.21 -5.37 -10.05
N ILE A 35 1.12 -4.96 -10.69
CA ILE A 35 0.66 -5.51 -11.98
C ILE A 35 1.36 -4.82 -13.17
N GLU A 36 1.52 -3.50 -13.11
CA GLU A 36 2.16 -2.75 -14.19
C GLU A 36 3.69 -2.94 -14.20
N GLY A 37 4.28 -3.19 -13.03
CA GLY A 37 5.73 -3.28 -12.81
C GLY A 37 6.41 -1.92 -12.59
N GLY A 38 5.63 -0.85 -12.37
CA GLY A 38 6.14 0.51 -12.22
C GLY A 38 5.05 1.57 -12.46
N PRO A 39 5.43 2.85 -12.54
CA PRO A 39 4.51 3.93 -12.85
C PRO A 39 3.83 3.71 -14.21
N SER A 40 2.51 3.87 -14.27
CA SER A 40 1.72 3.71 -15.49
C SER A 40 0.76 4.89 -15.65
N LYS A 41 0.67 5.46 -16.85
CA LYS A 41 -0.29 6.53 -17.16
C LYS A 41 -1.70 5.99 -17.39
N ASN A 42 -1.79 4.82 -18.01
CA ASN A 42 -3.05 4.31 -18.57
C ASN A 42 -3.63 3.12 -17.79
N TYR A 43 -2.81 2.43 -16.99
CA TYR A 43 -3.19 1.28 -16.16
C TYR A 43 -3.79 0.12 -16.98
N ASN A 44 -3.26 -0.09 -18.19
CA ASN A 44 -3.84 -1.03 -19.15
C ASN A 44 -3.83 -2.46 -18.63
N LYS A 45 -2.73 -2.92 -18.01
CA LYS A 45 -2.62 -4.29 -17.46
C LYS A 45 -3.50 -4.45 -16.23
N THR A 46 -3.53 -3.43 -15.36
CA THR A 46 -4.34 -3.40 -14.15
C THR A 46 -5.83 -3.50 -14.48
N LYS A 47 -6.31 -2.67 -15.41
CA LYS A 47 -7.71 -2.70 -15.87
C LYS A 47 -8.04 -4.01 -16.58
N ALA A 48 -7.14 -4.49 -17.45
CA ALA A 48 -7.32 -5.78 -18.10
C ALA A 48 -7.46 -6.92 -17.07
N PHE A 49 -6.61 -6.97 -16.04
CA PHE A 49 -6.71 -7.95 -14.96
C PHE A 49 -8.01 -7.79 -14.16
N MET A 50 -8.36 -6.57 -13.78
CA MET A 50 -9.60 -6.26 -13.06
C MET A 50 -10.85 -6.76 -13.80
N HIS A 51 -10.91 -6.57 -15.13
CA HIS A 51 -12.06 -6.96 -15.93
C HIS A 51 -12.05 -8.44 -16.34
N SER A 52 -10.88 -9.01 -16.67
CA SER A 52 -10.76 -10.39 -17.13
C SER A 52 -10.75 -11.42 -15.99
N MET A 53 -10.33 -11.03 -14.78
CA MET A 53 -10.19 -11.92 -13.63
C MET A 53 -10.80 -11.30 -12.36
N PRO A 54 -12.13 -11.02 -12.34
CA PRO A 54 -12.76 -10.27 -11.25
C PRO A 54 -12.64 -10.94 -9.87
N GLN A 55 -12.65 -12.28 -9.81
CA GLN A 55 -12.45 -13.01 -8.54
C GLN A 55 -11.03 -12.85 -8.00
N ALA A 56 -10.02 -12.98 -8.86
CA ALA A 56 -8.63 -12.79 -8.47
C ALA A 56 -8.34 -11.32 -8.09
N TRP A 57 -8.97 -10.38 -8.79
CA TRP A 57 -8.95 -8.97 -8.43
C TRP A 57 -9.52 -8.72 -7.04
N GLN A 58 -10.69 -9.28 -6.72
CA GLN A 58 -11.28 -9.16 -5.38
C GLN A 58 -10.37 -9.75 -4.30
N MET A 59 -9.82 -10.94 -4.53
CA MET A 59 -8.87 -11.56 -3.60
C MET A 59 -7.64 -10.68 -3.35
N LEU A 60 -7.11 -10.04 -4.40
CA LEU A 60 -5.98 -9.11 -4.26
C LEU A 60 -6.38 -7.86 -3.47
N MET A 61 -7.55 -7.28 -3.74
CA MET A 61 -8.05 -6.12 -3.00
C MET A 61 -8.24 -6.43 -1.52
N ASP A 62 -8.86 -7.55 -1.18
CA ASP A 62 -9.06 -7.98 0.21
C ASP A 62 -7.73 -8.18 0.93
N LYS A 63 -6.78 -8.86 0.27
CA LYS A 63 -5.45 -9.10 0.84
C LYS A 63 -4.72 -7.79 1.14
N LEU A 64 -4.72 -6.85 0.19
CA LEU A 64 -4.05 -5.56 0.35
C LEU A 64 -4.75 -4.69 1.41
N ALA A 65 -6.07 -4.67 1.44
CA ALA A 65 -6.84 -3.95 2.45
C ALA A 65 -6.51 -4.44 3.86
N VAL A 66 -6.52 -5.77 4.08
CA VAL A 66 -6.15 -6.36 5.38
C VAL A 66 -4.71 -6.00 5.77
N MET A 67 -3.76 -6.08 4.83
CA MET A 67 -2.37 -5.70 5.14
C MET A 67 -2.22 -4.23 5.51
N ILE A 68 -2.91 -3.33 4.81
CA ILE A 68 -2.87 -1.89 5.11
C ILE A 68 -3.49 -1.60 6.48
N ILE A 69 -4.60 -2.24 6.83
CA ILE A 69 -5.23 -2.11 8.15
C ILE A 69 -4.25 -2.50 9.27
N VAL A 70 -3.51 -3.60 9.08
CA VAL A 70 -2.52 -4.04 10.07
C VAL A 70 -1.32 -3.11 10.12
N TYR A 71 -0.89 -2.55 8.98
CA TYR A 71 0.27 -1.66 8.91
C TYR A 71 0.00 -0.26 9.45
N ALA A 72 -1.22 0.26 9.29
CA ALA A 72 -1.59 1.62 9.71
C ALA A 72 -2.09 1.71 11.17
N LYS A 73 -2.21 0.58 11.87
CA LYS A 73 -2.55 0.48 13.29
C LYS A 73 -1.29 0.54 14.15
#